data_AF-A0A2M8AE03-F1
#
_entry.id   AF-A0A2M8AE03-F1
#
_cell.length_a   1.000
_cell.length_b   1.000
_cell.length_c   1.000
_cell.angle_alpha   90.00
_cell.angle_beta   90.00
_cell.angle_gamma   90.00
#
_symmetry.space_group_name_H-M   'P 1'
#
loop_
_entity.id
_entity.type
_entity.pdbx_description
1 polymer ?
#
loop_
_entity_poly.entity_id
_entity_poly.type
_entity_poly.pdbx_seq_one_letter_code
_entity_poly.pdbx_strand_id
1 'polypeptide(L)' 'DKVILSGGSALLPNLANYLSKILNLNVIIGDPWARVSYPTDLKPILDEIGPRLAVAIGLAMREVE' A
#
# COMPACT_ATOMS: atom_id res chain seq x y z
N ASP A 1 2.27 15.75 -8.58
CA ASP A 1 2.39 15.22 -7.20
C ASP A 1 1.29 14.22 -6.89
N LYS A 2 1.57 13.25 -6.01
CA LYS A 2 0.58 12.24 -5.55
C LYS A 2 0.77 11.94 -4.07
N VAL A 3 -0.30 11.56 -3.40
CA VAL A 3 -0.30 11.05 -2.03
C VAL A 3 -0.41 9.53 -2.08
N ILE A 4 0.42 8.84 -1.30
CA ILE A 4 0.39 7.38 -1.17
C ILE A 4 -0.05 7.07 0.26
N LEU A 5 -1.17 6.35 0.40
CA LEU A 5 -1.67 5.89 1.69
C LEU A 5 -1.02 4.56 2.06
N SER A 6 -0.60 4.45 3.32
CA SER A 6 -0.08 3.23 3.94
C SER A 6 -0.71 3.01 5.32
N GLY A 7 -0.55 1.81 5.88
CA GLY A 7 -1.15 1.41 7.15
C GLY A 7 -2.55 0.84 7.00
N GLY A 8 -3.09 0.26 8.07
CA GLY A 8 -4.41 -0.39 8.04
C GLY A 8 -5.57 0.55 7.74
N SER A 9 -5.50 1.79 8.22
CA SER A 9 -6.53 2.80 7.98
C SER A 9 -6.62 3.26 6.52
N ALA A 10 -5.60 3.00 5.69
CA ALA A 10 -5.64 3.28 4.26
C ALA A 10 -6.76 2.50 3.54
N LEU A 11 -7.21 1.37 4.11
CA LEU A 11 -8.27 0.51 3.60
C LEU A 11 -9.67 0.92 4.10
N LEU A 12 -9.80 2.02 4.84
CA LEU A 12 -11.11 2.53 5.20
C LEU A 12 -11.94 2.81 3.93
N PRO A 13 -13.20 2.36 3.87
CA PRO A 13 -14.03 2.53 2.68
C PRO A 13 -14.04 3.98 2.21
N ASN A 14 -13.72 4.19 0.94
CA ASN A 14 -13.77 5.49 0.26
C ASN A 14 -12.76 6.56 0.77
N LEU A 15 -11.81 6.22 1.65
CA LEU A 15 -10.86 7.19 2.21
C LEU A 15 -9.98 7.85 1.14
N ALA A 16 -9.43 7.08 0.20
CA ALA A 16 -8.56 7.61 -0.85
C ALA A 16 -9.30 8.63 -1.73
N ASN A 17 -10.53 8.32 -2.14
CA ASN A 17 -11.36 9.23 -2.93
C ASN A 17 -11.74 10.50 -2.14
N TYR A 18 -12.05 10.35 -0.85
CA TYR A 18 -12.37 11.48 0.02
C TYR A 18 -11.19 12.44 0.13
N LEU A 19 -10.00 11.92 0.42
CA LEU A 19 -8.77 12.71 0.49
C LEU A 19 -8.40 13.30 -0.87
N SER A 20 -8.62 12.57 -1.97
CA SER A 20 -8.34 13.06 -3.32
C SER A 20 -9.14 14.31 -3.66
N LYS A 21 -10.42 14.34 -3.26
CA LYS A 21 -11.30 15.53 -3.42
C LYS A 21 -10.86 16.71 -2.55
N ILE A 22 -10.52 16.45 -1.29
CA ILE A 22 -10.15 17.52 -0.34
C ILE A 22 -8.81 18.14 -0.67
N LEU A 23 -7.84 17.31 -1.05
CA LEU A 23 -6.48 17.75 -1.33
C LEU A 23 -6.31 18.22 -2.78
N ASN A 24 -7.30 17.98 -3.65
CA ASN A 24 -7.20 18.19 -5.09
C ASN A 24 -5.93 17.55 -5.69
N LEU A 25 -5.62 16.33 -5.21
CA LEU A 25 -4.43 15.57 -5.57
C LEU A 25 -4.81 14.12 -5.87
N ASN A 26 -3.98 13.45 -6.66
CA ASN A 26 -4.10 12.01 -6.85
C ASN A 26 -3.70 11.29 -5.55
N VAL A 27 -4.65 10.59 -4.92
CA VAL A 27 -4.43 9.81 -3.70
C VAL A 27 -4.60 8.33 -4.03
N ILE A 28 -3.55 7.54 -3.81
CA ILE A 28 -3.53 6.10 -4.11
C ILE A 28 -3.23 5.30 -2.85
N ILE A 29 -3.69 4.05 -2.79
CA ILE A 29 -3.23 3.09 -1.79
C ILE A 29 -1.93 2.47 -2.29
N GLY A 30 -0.88 2.49 -1.45
CA GLY A 30 0.42 1.95 -1.81
C GLY A 30 0.42 0.42 -1.82
N ASP A 31 1.02 -0.16 -2.86
CA ASP A 31 1.35 -1.59 -2.92
C ASP A 31 2.80 -1.80 -2.46
N PRO A 32 3.03 -2.33 -1.24
CA PRO A 32 4.39 -2.59 -0.75
C PRO A 32 5.01 -3.85 -1.36
N TRP A 33 4.24 -4.70 -2.03
CA TRP A 33 4.73 -5.92 -2.67
C TRP A 33 5.23 -5.68 -4.10
N ALA A 34 5.06 -4.48 -4.64
CA ALA A 34 5.41 -4.14 -6.03
C ALA A 34 6.88 -4.41 -6.41
N ARG A 35 7.78 -4.53 -5.43
CA ARG A 35 9.22 -4.82 -5.61
C ARG A 35 9.66 -6.14 -4.96
N VAL A 36 8.70 -6.98 -4.57
CA VAL A 36 8.95 -8.27 -3.91
C VAL A 36 8.45 -9.38 -4.82
N SER A 37 9.27 -10.41 -5.03
CA SER A 37 8.85 -11.61 -5.78
C SER A 37 8.14 -12.58 -4.84
N TYR A 38 6.93 -13.03 -5.23
CA TYR A 38 6.13 -14.00 -4.48
C TYR A 38 5.29 -14.86 -5.44
N PRO A 39 4.86 -16.08 -5.03
CA PRO A 39 3.96 -16.90 -5.82
C PRO A 39 2.64 -16.19 -6.13
N THR A 40 2.16 -16.26 -7.38
CA THR A 40 0.95 -15.55 -7.84
C THR A 40 -0.31 -15.90 -7.06
N ASP A 41 -0.38 -17.12 -6.53
CA ASP A 41 -1.53 -17.61 -5.75
C ASP A 41 -1.71 -16.86 -4.43
N LEU A 42 -0.66 -16.19 -3.94
CA LEU A 42 -0.73 -15.34 -2.75
C LEU A 42 -1.28 -13.94 -3.04
N LYS A 43 -1.36 -13.51 -4.30
CA LYS A 43 -1.78 -12.14 -4.64
C LYS A 43 -3.10 -11.71 -4.00
N PRO A 44 -4.18 -12.52 -4.00
CA PRO A 44 -5.45 -12.10 -3.40
C PRO A 44 -5.33 -11.72 -1.92
N ILE A 45 -4.64 -12.55 -1.13
CA ILE A 45 -4.47 -12.28 0.31
C ILE A 45 -3.48 -11.14 0.56
N LEU A 46 -2.43 -11.03 -0.26
CA LEU A 46 -1.42 -9.97 -0.12
C LEU A 46 -1.95 -8.59 -0.49
N ASP A 47 -2.87 -8.48 -1.45
CA ASP A 47 -3.55 -7.24 -1.80
C ASP A 47 -4.45 -6.73 -0.65
N GLU A 48 -5.07 -7.65 0.11
CA GLU A 48 -5.93 -7.31 1.26
C GLU A 48 -5.14 -6.78 2.48
N ILE A 49 -3.96 -7.34 2.74
CA ILE A 49 -3.16 -7.01 3.93
C ILE A 49 -1.98 -6.07 3.62
N GLY A 50 -1.67 -5.84 2.35
CA GLY A 50 -0.47 -5.15 1.88
C GLY A 50 -0.19 -3.85 2.64
N PRO A 51 -1.09 -2.85 2.61
CA PRO A 51 -0.85 -1.56 3.27
C PRO A 51 -0.50 -1.67 4.77
N ARG A 52 -0.97 -2.71 5.47
CA ARG A 52 -0.68 -2.95 6.90
C ARG A 52 0.75 -3.39 7.14
N LEU A 53 1.39 -3.99 6.14
CA LEU A 53 2.71 -4.60 6.23
C LEU A 53 3.82 -3.73 5.61
N ALA A 54 3.50 -2.54 5.10
CA ALA A 54 4.46 -1.69 4.39
C ALA A 54 5.76 -1.44 5.18
N VAL A 55 5.67 -1.22 6.49
CA VAL A 55 6.84 -1.03 7.38
C VAL A 55 7.64 -2.33 7.54
N ALA A 56 6.97 -3.45 7.82
CA ALA A 56 7.64 -4.74 8.01
C ALA A 56 8.34 -5.23 6.74
N ILE A 57 7.71 -5.03 5.58
CA ILE A 57 8.29 -5.35 4.27
C ILE A 57 9.52 -4.46 4.01
N GLY A 58 9.41 -3.15 4.26
CA GLY A 58 10.55 -2.23 4.11
C GLY A 58 11.74 -2.61 5.00
N LEU A 59 11.48 -3.05 6.24
CA LEU A 59 12.54 -3.55 7.14
C LEU A 59 13.18 -4.83 6.59
N ALA A 60 12.39 -5.75 6.04
CA ALA A 60 12.92 -6.99 5.44
C ALA A 60 13.74 -6.72 4.17
N MET A 61 13.41 -5.68 3.40
CA MET A 61 14.15 -5.27 2.21
C MET A 61 15.52 -4.65 2.52
N ARG A 62 15.76 -4.18 3.75
CA ARG A 62 16.99 -3.48 4.14
C ARG A 62 18.26 -4.29 3.88
N GLU A 63 18.20 -5.61 4.03
CA GLU A 63 19.35 -6.50 3.84
C GLU A 63 19.48 -7.00 2.39
N VAL A 64 18.53 -6.62 1.53
CA VAL A 64 18.47 -7.03 0.11
C VAL A 64 18.83 -5.86 -0.82
N GLU A 65 19.06 -4.67 -0.26
CA GLU A 65 19.48 -3.46 -0.99
C GLU A 65 21.00 -3.39 -1.19
#